data_AF-A0A1F2JIE0-F1
#
_entry.id   AF-A0A1F2JIE0-F1
#
_cell.length_a   1.000
_cell.length_b   1.000
_cell.length_c   1.000
_cell.angle_alpha   90.00
_cell.angle_beta   90.00
_cell.angle_gamma   90.00
#
_symmetry.space_group_name_H-M   'P 1'
#
loop_
_entity.id
_entity.type
_entity.pdbx_description
1 polymer ?
#
loop_
_entity_poly.entity_id
_entity_poly.type
_entity_poly.pdbx_seq_one_letter_code
_entity_poly.pdbx_strand_id
1 'polypeptide(L)'
;MNLIHKIEHWGDAHHPQWIDYLRIALGIVIFAKGVSFVNDRDVVQHMIEQSSFHLSSWGAVHYVVFTHLVGGLFLILGFQTRLASLLLFPELVGAVFFVNITHGFSYLNSELWLSIVVFFLLIFFMVMGSGKYSLDQMMNKPGYKRDI
;
A
#
# COMPACT_ATOMS: atom_id res chain seq x y z
N MET A 1 4.96 28.24 -8.02
CA MET A 1 5.12 26.82 -7.63
C MET A 1 3.81 26.33 -7.05
N ASN A 2 3.25 25.24 -7.56
CA ASN A 2 2.02 24.64 -7.04
C ASN A 2 2.27 24.00 -5.66
N LEU A 3 1.23 23.92 -4.82
CA LEU A 3 1.31 23.33 -3.47
C LEU A 3 1.78 21.87 -3.51
N ILE A 4 1.35 21.10 -4.52
CA ILE A 4 1.77 19.71 -4.74
C ILE A 4 3.30 19.64 -4.89
N HIS A 5 3.87 20.42 -5.79
CA HIS A 5 5.33 20.46 -5.99
C HIS A 5 6.09 20.85 -4.73
N LYS A 6 5.54 21.72 -3.87
CA LYS A 6 6.21 22.10 -2.62
C LYS A 6 6.29 20.93 -1.62
N ILE A 7 5.23 20.12 -1.57
CA ILE A 7 5.17 18.92 -0.70
C ILE A 7 6.16 17.87 -1.20
N GLU A 8 6.17 17.61 -2.51
CA GLU A 8 7.10 16.65 -3.12
C GLU A 8 8.56 17.04 -2.86
N HIS A 9 8.91 18.30 -3.12
CA HIS A 9 10.27 18.78 -2.99
C HIS A 9 10.76 18.79 -1.53
N TRP A 10 9.85 18.97 -0.57
CA TRP A 10 10.18 18.91 0.86
C TRP A 10 10.43 17.47 1.33
N GLY A 11 9.60 16.52 0.89
CA GLY A 11 9.76 15.10 1.18
C GLY A 11 11.09 14.56 0.64
N ASP A 12 11.42 14.89 -0.62
CA ASP A 12 12.65 14.46 -1.26
C ASP A 12 13.90 15.08 -0.59
N ALA A 13 13.80 16.32 -0.09
CA ALA A 13 14.90 17.00 0.60
C ALA A 13 15.18 16.45 2.00
N HIS A 14 14.15 15.96 2.70
CA HIS A 14 14.25 15.46 4.08
C HIS A 14 14.16 13.94 4.18
N HIS A 15 14.51 13.19 3.12
CA HIS A 15 14.43 11.72 3.10
C HIS A 15 15.74 11.04 3.57
N PRO A 16 15.89 10.68 4.86
CA PRO A 16 17.02 9.89 5.33
C PRO A 16 16.99 8.45 4.79
N GLN A 17 18.16 7.84 4.70
CA GLN A 17 18.34 6.51 4.11
C GLN A 17 17.60 5.39 4.87
N TRP A 18 17.38 5.56 6.18
CA TRP A 18 16.69 4.54 6.97
C TRP A 18 15.22 4.37 6.58
N ILE A 19 14.60 5.40 6.01
CA ILE A 19 13.21 5.36 5.53
C ILE A 19 13.09 4.43 4.31
N ASP A 20 14.14 4.30 3.50
CA ASP A 20 14.13 3.38 2.36
C ASP A 20 14.00 1.92 2.84
N TYR A 21 14.66 1.55 3.95
CA TYR A 21 14.49 0.21 4.55
C TYR A 21 13.09 0.02 5.11
N LEU A 22 12.51 1.04 5.75
CA LEU A 22 11.14 1.00 6.24
C LEU A 22 10.14 0.79 5.09
N ARG A 23 10.37 1.46 3.95
CA ARG A 23 9.57 1.33 2.73
C ARG A 23 9.61 -0.10 2.20
N ILE A 24 10.81 -0.67 2.11
CA ILE A 24 11.01 -2.04 1.63
C ILE A 24 10.32 -3.04 2.58
N ALA A 25 10.51 -2.89 3.89
CA ALA A 25 9.87 -3.74 4.88
C ALA A 25 8.33 -3.67 4.79
N LEU A 26 7.77 -2.45 4.66
CA LEU A 26 6.33 -2.24 4.47
C LEU A 26 5.83 -2.93 3.20
N GLY A 27 6.54 -2.75 2.09
CA GLY A 27 6.19 -3.38 0.81
C GLY A 27 6.22 -4.91 0.89
N ILE A 28 7.18 -5.49 1.61
CA ILE A 28 7.24 -6.95 1.86
C ILE A 28 6.01 -7.41 2.67
N VAL A 29 5.63 -6.70 3.72
CA VAL A 29 4.46 -7.04 4.54
C VAL A 29 3.18 -7.04 3.71
N ILE A 30 2.97 -5.98 2.91
CA ILE A 30 1.80 -5.85 2.03
C ILE A 30 1.80 -6.96 0.97
N PHE A 31 2.94 -7.23 0.35
CA PHE A 31 3.08 -8.28 -0.65
C PHE A 31 2.77 -9.66 -0.06
N ALA A 32 3.32 -9.97 1.12
CA ALA A 32 3.06 -11.22 1.82
C ALA A 32 1.58 -11.39 2.18
N LYS A 33 0.89 -10.31 2.60
CA LYS A 33 -0.56 -10.32 2.81
C LYS A 33 -1.33 -10.62 1.52
N GLY A 34 -0.93 -10.02 0.40
CA GLY A 34 -1.49 -10.34 -0.91
C GLY A 34 -1.36 -11.82 -1.28
N VAL A 35 -0.20 -12.43 -1.01
CA VAL A 35 0.03 -13.88 -1.23
C VAL A 35 -0.85 -14.73 -0.30
N SER A 36 -0.99 -14.35 0.98
CA SER A 36 -1.89 -15.04 1.92
C SER A 36 -3.33 -15.02 1.43
N PHE A 37 -3.82 -13.87 0.94
CA PHE A 37 -5.18 -13.76 0.38
C PHE A 37 -5.40 -14.65 -0.86
N VAL A 38 -4.36 -14.91 -1.65
CA VAL A 38 -4.43 -15.83 -2.79
C VAL A 38 -4.49 -17.29 -2.34
N ASN A 39 -3.84 -17.64 -1.23
CA ASN A 39 -3.82 -19.00 -0.70
C ASN A 39 -5.08 -19.32 0.11
N ASP A 40 -5.60 -18.35 0.88
CA ASP A 40 -6.77 -18.51 1.75
C ASP A 40 -8.10 -18.18 1.04
N ARG A 41 -8.26 -18.62 -0.22
CA ARG A 41 -9.45 -18.34 -1.05
C ARG A 41 -10.76 -18.72 -0.37
N ASP A 42 -10.74 -19.75 0.50
CA ASP A 42 -11.92 -20.27 1.18
C ASP A 42 -12.52 -19.25 2.17
N VAL A 43 -11.70 -18.46 2.85
CA VAL A 43 -12.15 -17.39 3.77
C VAL A 43 -12.82 -16.27 2.99
N VAL A 44 -12.21 -15.90 1.86
CA VAL A 44 -12.73 -14.86 0.97
C VAL A 44 -14.05 -15.31 0.35
N GLN A 45 -14.15 -16.57 -0.07
CA GLN A 45 -15.37 -17.13 -0.65
C GLN A 45 -16.52 -17.17 0.36
N HIS A 46 -16.27 -17.56 1.61
CA HIS A 46 -17.31 -17.53 2.65
C HIS A 46 -17.77 -16.11 3.02
N MET A 47 -16.87 -15.11 2.99
CA MET A 47 -17.27 -13.71 3.14
C MET A 47 -18.13 -13.22 1.97
N ILE A 48 -17.84 -13.67 0.74
CA ILE A 48 -18.65 -13.37 -0.45
C ILE A 48 -20.03 -14.00 -0.34
N GLU A 49 -20.12 -15.26 0.08
CA GLU A 49 -21.37 -16.02 0.20
C GLU A 49 -22.33 -15.41 1.24
N GLN A 50 -21.80 -14.76 2.28
CA GLN A 50 -22.60 -14.05 3.28
C GLN A 50 -23.00 -12.64 2.86
N SER A 51 -22.43 -12.10 1.78
CA SER A 51 -22.74 -10.76 1.27
C SER A 51 -23.77 -10.81 0.13
N SER A 52 -24.83 -10.01 0.21
CA SER A 52 -25.93 -9.97 -0.78
C SER A 52 -25.55 -9.38 -2.15
N PHE A 53 -24.27 -9.05 -2.38
CA PHE A 53 -23.74 -8.42 -3.60
C PHE A 53 -22.77 -9.35 -4.36
N HIS A 54 -23.28 -10.46 -4.89
CA HIS A 54 -22.47 -11.53 -5.53
C HIS A 54 -21.66 -11.09 -6.77
N LEU A 55 -22.12 -10.11 -7.56
CA LEU A 55 -21.42 -9.68 -8.79
C LEU A 55 -20.30 -8.66 -8.55
N SER A 56 -20.43 -7.82 -7.51
CA SER A 56 -19.41 -6.81 -7.17
C SER A 56 -18.23 -7.42 -6.40
N SER A 57 -18.43 -8.58 -5.79
CA SER A 57 -17.48 -9.16 -4.84
C SER A 57 -16.27 -9.83 -5.51
N TRP A 58 -16.47 -10.48 -6.67
CA TRP A 58 -15.38 -11.08 -7.43
C TRP A 58 -14.39 -10.04 -7.97
N GLY A 59 -14.91 -8.93 -8.50
CA GLY A 59 -14.08 -7.82 -8.96
C GLY A 59 -13.29 -7.16 -7.83
N ALA A 60 -13.92 -6.97 -6.67
CA ALA A 60 -13.28 -6.41 -5.48
C ALA A 60 -12.12 -7.29 -4.99
N VAL A 61 -12.29 -8.62 -4.95
CA VAL A 61 -11.22 -9.54 -4.53
C VAL A 61 -10.03 -9.50 -5.48
N HIS A 62 -10.26 -9.52 -6.79
CA HIS A 62 -9.16 -9.43 -7.76
C HIS A 62 -8.45 -8.08 -7.66
N TYR A 63 -9.20 -7.00 -7.46
CA TYR A 63 -8.63 -5.68 -7.23
C TYR A 63 -7.74 -5.66 -5.97
N VAL A 64 -8.22 -6.18 -4.85
CA VAL A 64 -7.48 -6.22 -3.58
C VAL A 64 -6.19 -7.03 -3.72
N VAL A 65 -6.29 -8.25 -4.27
CA VAL A 65 -5.13 -9.13 -4.48
C VAL A 65 -4.12 -8.48 -5.42
N PHE A 66 -4.58 -7.96 -6.56
CA PHE A 66 -3.72 -7.31 -7.54
C PHE A 66 -3.01 -6.10 -6.94
N THR A 67 -3.74 -5.26 -6.20
CA THR A 67 -3.22 -4.05 -5.58
C THR A 67 -2.19 -4.37 -4.50
N HIS A 68 -2.39 -5.40 -3.68
CA HIS A 68 -1.37 -5.83 -2.71
C HIS A 68 -0.09 -6.36 -3.37
N LEU A 69 -0.24 -7.22 -4.38
CA LEU A 69 0.92 -7.84 -5.03
C LEU A 69 1.70 -6.80 -5.82
N VAL A 70 1.03 -6.05 -6.69
CA VAL A 70 1.68 -5.06 -7.56
C VAL A 70 2.07 -3.82 -6.78
N GLY A 71 1.19 -3.29 -5.94
CA GLY A 71 1.47 -2.13 -5.09
C GLY A 71 2.55 -2.41 -4.06
N GLY A 72 2.52 -3.59 -3.42
CA GLY A 72 3.58 -4.05 -2.52
C GLY A 72 4.93 -4.13 -3.25
N LEU A 73 4.96 -4.73 -4.45
CA LEU A 73 6.18 -4.79 -5.27
C LEU A 73 6.70 -3.39 -5.64
N PHE A 74 5.81 -2.46 -6.00
CA PHE A 74 6.18 -1.08 -6.32
C PHE A 74 6.77 -0.35 -5.13
N LEU A 75 6.23 -0.55 -3.92
CA LEU A 75 6.83 -0.03 -2.68
C LEU A 75 8.20 -0.62 -2.39
N ILE A 76 8.39 -1.93 -2.57
CA ILE A 76 9.70 -2.59 -2.40
C ILE A 76 10.73 -1.94 -3.33
N LEU A 77 10.41 -1.87 -4.62
CA LEU A 77 11.31 -1.33 -5.64
C LEU A 77 11.47 0.19 -5.54
N GLY A 78 10.57 0.89 -4.85
CA GLY A 78 10.54 2.35 -4.84
C GLY A 78 10.14 2.91 -6.20
N PHE A 79 9.20 2.27 -6.89
CA PHE A 79 8.67 2.72 -8.17
C PHE A 79 7.28 3.35 -7.98
N GLN A 80 7.12 4.60 -8.42
CA GLN A 80 5.91 5.40 -8.27
C GLN A 80 5.28 5.29 -6.87
N THR A 81 6.11 5.44 -5.83
CA THR A 81 5.73 5.17 -4.42
C THR A 81 4.52 5.95 -3.94
N ARG A 82 4.35 7.20 -4.38
CA ARG A 82 3.17 8.03 -4.06
C ARG A 82 1.89 7.44 -4.67
N LEU A 83 1.96 7.03 -5.94
CA LEU A 83 0.84 6.39 -6.64
C LEU A 83 0.52 5.01 -6.06
N ALA A 84 1.55 4.20 -5.79
CA ALA A 84 1.37 2.88 -5.18
C ALA A 84 0.71 3.00 -3.79
N SER A 85 1.16 3.95 -2.96
CA SER A 85 0.55 4.22 -1.65
C SER A 85 -0.90 4.68 -1.77
N LEU A 86 -1.21 5.51 -2.78
CA LEU A 86 -2.57 5.98 -3.04
C LEU A 86 -3.50 4.85 -3.47
N LEU A 87 -3.02 3.92 -4.29
CA LEU A 87 -3.81 2.75 -4.71
C LEU A 87 -4.01 1.75 -3.56
N LEU A 88 -3.05 1.63 -2.65
CA LEU A 88 -3.14 0.77 -1.46
C LEU A 88 -4.03 1.38 -0.35
N PHE A 89 -4.25 2.69 -0.36
CA PHE A 89 -5.00 3.37 0.70
C PHE A 89 -6.48 2.94 0.82
N PRO A 90 -7.28 2.84 -0.27
CA PRO A 90 -8.66 2.35 -0.19
C PRO A 90 -8.78 0.93 0.35
N GLU A 91 -7.78 0.08 0.09
CA GLU A 91 -7.76 -1.29 0.55
C GLU A 91 -7.66 -1.34 2.09
N LEU A 92 -6.73 -0.58 2.69
CA LEU A 92 -6.61 -0.51 4.14
C LEU A 92 -7.82 0.13 4.81
N VAL A 93 -8.47 1.10 4.17
CA VAL A 93 -9.77 1.60 4.65
C VAL A 93 -10.77 0.44 4.71
N GLY A 94 -10.86 -0.35 3.63
CA GLY A 94 -11.65 -1.58 3.60
C GLY A 94 -11.30 -2.52 4.76
N ALA A 95 -10.02 -2.84 4.94
CA ALA A 95 -9.56 -3.75 6.00
C ALA A 95 -9.90 -3.23 7.41
N VAL A 96 -9.62 -1.96 7.72
CA VAL A 96 -9.89 -1.37 9.05
C VAL A 96 -11.38 -1.40 9.37
N PHE A 97 -12.28 -1.16 8.39
CA PHE A 97 -13.72 -1.20 8.63
C PHE A 97 -14.28 -2.64 8.62
N PHE A 98 -13.93 -3.48 7.63
CA PHE A 98 -14.48 -4.85 7.51
C PHE A 98 -13.95 -5.81 8.58
N VAL A 99 -12.64 -5.80 8.86
CA VAL A 99 -12.03 -6.69 9.87
C VAL A 99 -12.56 -6.33 11.26
N ASN A 100 -12.77 -5.03 11.50
CA ASN A 100 -13.30 -4.56 12.77
C ASN A 100 -14.80 -4.91 12.96
N ILE A 101 -15.61 -4.85 11.91
CA ILE A 101 -17.02 -5.28 11.99
C ILE A 101 -17.13 -6.79 12.25
N THR A 102 -16.19 -7.59 11.71
CA THR A 102 -16.22 -9.06 11.82
C THR A 102 -15.57 -9.62 13.09
N HIS A 103 -14.49 -9.02 13.57
CA HIS A 103 -13.71 -9.50 14.73
C HIS A 103 -13.85 -8.64 15.99
N GLY A 104 -14.48 -7.47 15.88
CA GLY A 104 -14.67 -6.50 16.98
C GLY A 104 -13.40 -5.72 17.35
N PHE A 105 -13.61 -4.59 18.04
CA PHE A 105 -12.53 -3.79 18.64
C PHE A 105 -12.00 -4.46 19.91
N SER A 106 -11.10 -5.42 19.76
CA SER A 106 -10.34 -5.99 20.88
C SER A 106 -8.89 -5.52 20.83
N TYR A 107 -8.33 -5.16 21.98
CA TYR A 107 -6.90 -4.86 22.11
C TYR A 107 -6.00 -6.03 21.70
N LEU A 108 -6.53 -7.26 21.73
CA LEU A 108 -5.82 -8.48 21.32
C LEU A 108 -5.89 -8.73 19.80
N ASN A 109 -6.56 -7.86 19.03
CA ASN A 109 -6.67 -8.01 17.59
C ASN A 109 -5.40 -7.49 16.89
N SER A 110 -4.45 -8.39 16.66
CA SER A 110 -3.18 -8.07 15.98
C SER A 110 -3.36 -7.55 14.55
N GLU A 111 -4.42 -7.97 13.85
CA GLU A 111 -4.72 -7.52 12.48
C GLU A 111 -5.20 -6.06 12.45
N LEU A 112 -5.96 -5.64 13.47
CA LEU A 112 -6.35 -4.24 13.65
C LEU A 112 -5.14 -3.34 13.90
N TRP A 113 -4.21 -3.74 14.77
CA TRP A 113 -3.00 -2.95 15.00
C TRP A 113 -2.10 -2.88 13.77
N LEU A 114 -1.93 -3.99 13.07
CA LEU A 114 -1.15 -4.03 11.83
C LEU A 114 -1.75 -3.10 10.78
N SER A 115 -3.06 -3.18 10.53
CA SER A 115 -3.73 -2.32 9.54
C SER A 115 -3.62 -0.83 9.88
N ILE A 116 -3.74 -0.44 11.16
CA ILE A 116 -3.52 0.94 11.61
C ILE A 116 -2.09 1.41 11.33
N VAL A 117 -1.08 0.60 11.69
CA VAL A 117 0.33 0.95 11.47
C VAL A 117 0.62 1.10 9.98
N VAL A 118 0.19 0.14 9.16
CA VAL A 118 0.36 0.18 7.70
C VAL A 118 -0.36 1.40 7.12
N PHE A 119 -1.55 1.74 7.60
CA PHE A 119 -2.33 2.91 7.14
C PHE A 119 -1.56 4.22 7.35
N PHE A 120 -1.01 4.43 8.54
CA PHE A 120 -0.20 5.62 8.81
C PHE A 120 1.11 5.63 8.01
N LEU A 121 1.73 4.46 7.81
CA LEU A 121 2.92 4.36 6.97
C LEU A 121 2.64 4.68 5.50
N LEU A 122 1.50 4.27 4.95
CA LEU A 122 1.13 4.65 3.58
C LEU A 122 0.91 6.15 3.44
N ILE A 123 0.25 6.81 4.40
CA ILE A 123 0.12 8.28 4.41
C ILE A 123 1.50 8.93 4.46
N PHE A 124 2.39 8.41 5.31
CA PHE A 124 3.75 8.89 5.42
C PHE A 124 4.52 8.78 4.08
N PHE A 125 4.46 7.62 3.40
CA PHE A 125 5.11 7.43 2.10
C PHE A 125 4.44 8.20 0.96
N MET A 126 3.15 8.51 1.06
CA MET A 126 2.46 9.41 0.13
C MET A 126 3.02 10.83 0.20
N VAL A 127 3.44 11.29 1.38
CA VAL A 127 4.05 12.63 1.58
C VAL A 127 5.56 12.60 1.30
N MET A 128 6.29 11.64 1.88
CA MET A 128 7.75 11.57 1.79
C MET A 128 8.24 11.16 0.39
N GLY A 129 7.50 10.31 -0.32
CA GLY A 129 7.89 9.82 -1.64
C GLY A 129 8.86 8.64 -1.61
N SER A 130 9.64 8.51 -2.69
CA SER A 130 10.39 7.28 -2.97
C SER A 130 11.76 7.22 -2.33
N GLY A 131 12.43 8.34 -2.08
CA GLY A 131 13.75 8.36 -1.46
C GLY A 131 14.92 7.96 -2.36
N LYS A 132 16.13 7.96 -1.80
CA LYS A 132 17.43 7.84 -2.51
C LYS A 132 17.67 6.47 -3.13
N TYR A 133 17.29 5.41 -2.42
CA TYR A 133 17.39 4.03 -2.90
C TYR A 133 16.06 3.59 -3.50
N SER A 134 15.62 4.28 -4.55
CA SER A 134 14.39 3.98 -5.28
C SER A 134 14.64 3.88 -6.78
N LEU A 135 13.89 3.00 -7.45
CA LEU A 135 13.93 2.93 -8.91
C LEU A 135 13.55 4.27 -9.55
N ASP A 136 12.60 5.01 -8.97
CA ASP A 136 12.24 6.35 -9.44
C ASP A 136 13.47 7.29 -9.51
N GLN A 137 14.31 7.29 -8.47
CA GLN A 137 15.51 8.13 -8.46
C GLN A 137 16.62 7.59 -9.37
N MET A 138 16.72 6.28 -9.54
CA MET A 138 17.64 5.67 -10.51
C MET A 138 17.26 6.04 -11.96
N MET A 139 15.96 6.10 -12.25
CA MET A 139 15.43 6.46 -13.56
C MET A 139 15.51 7.96 -13.85
N ASN A 140 15.51 8.82 -12.84
CA ASN A 140 15.62 10.28 -12.97
C ASN A 140 17.07 10.81 -13.06
N LYS A 141 18.08 9.96 -13.27
CA LYS A 141 19.48 10.40 -13.41
C LYS A 141 19.68 11.27 -14.68
N PRO A 142 20.55 12.31 -14.61
CA PRO A 142 20.81 13.21 -15.73
C PRO A 142 21.42 12.43 -16.90
N GLY A 143 20.60 12.13 -17.89
CA GLY A 143 20.90 11.25 -19.02
C GLY A 143 19.65 10.52 -19.54
N TYR A 144 18.62 10.35 -18.69
CA TYR A 144 17.32 9.81 -19.07
C TYR A 144 16.23 10.80 -18.65
N LYS A 145 16.09 11.91 -19.39
CA LYS A 145 14.93 12.78 -19.24
C LYS A 145 13.72 12.03 -19.80
N ARG A 146 12.77 11.69 -18.94
CA ARG A 146 11.45 11.22 -19.36
C ARG A 146 10.67 12.46 -19.79
N ASP A 147 10.61 12.71 -21.08
CA ASP A 147 9.59 13.58 -21.65
C ASP A 147 8.27 12.80 -21.57
N ILE A 148 7.40 13.21 -20.64
CA ILE A 148 6.02 12.75 -20.53
C ILE A 148 5.12 13.90 -20.97
#